data_AF-A0A8C2KN20-F1
#
_entry.id   AF-A0A8C2KN20-F1
#
_cell.length_a   1.000
_cell.length_b   1.000
_cell.length_c   1.000
_cell.angle_alpha   90.00
_cell.angle_beta   90.00
_cell.angle_gamma   90.00
#
_symmetry.space_group_name_H-M   'P 1'
#
loop_
_entity.id
_entity.type
_entity.pdbx_description
1 polymer ?
#
loop_
_entity_poly.entity_id
_entity_poly.type
_entity_poly.pdbx_seq_one_letter_code
_entity_poly.pdbx_strand_id
1 'polypeptide(L)'
;QIDYNGRRPGYGPRGHSRQMSPGSGIPSKHQHADIPLRLLVPTQYVGAIIGKEGATIRNITKQTQSKIDVHRKENAGAAEKPISIHSTPEGCSAACRMILEIMIQEAKDTKTADEVPLKVLAHNNFVGRLIGKEGRNLKKVEQDTDTKITISPLQDLTLYNPERTITVKGSIEACCLAEQEIMKKVREAYDNDVAAMNQQTHLIPGINLGAIGLFPPSSAMPPPALGNSVPVNTILFCDHMLWCDGLSSYSFFFLCVSPQASEQETVHVYIPAQAVGALIGKKGQHIKQLSRFAGASIKIAPAEAPDSKMRMVIVTGPPEAQFKAQGRIYGKLKEENFFGPKEEVKLETHIKVAAAAAGRVIGKGGKTVNELQNLTAAEVVVPREQTPDEHDQVIVKIIGHFYASQLAQRKIRDILTQVKQQQKGGTGGSQGSHPQGMSEPGTPQELAQEPRRK
;
A
#
# COMPACT_ATOMS: atom_id res chain seq x y z
N GLN A 1 -3.21 -51.24 40.45
CA GLN A 1 -1.92 -51.79 40.93
C GLN A 1 -1.77 -53.14 40.25
N ILE A 2 -1.16 -53.21 39.06
CA ILE A 2 0.28 -53.42 38.84
C ILE A 2 0.82 -54.53 39.73
N ASP A 3 1.11 -55.70 39.14
CA ASP A 3 2.42 -56.33 39.20
C ASP A 3 2.54 -57.43 38.14
N TYR A 4 3.53 -57.31 37.25
CA TYR A 4 3.96 -58.38 36.34
C TYR A 4 5.45 -58.62 36.54
N ASN A 5 5.75 -59.88 36.85
CA ASN A 5 7.07 -60.43 37.16
C ASN A 5 7.80 -60.84 35.86
N GLY A 6 9.14 -60.75 35.85
CA GLY A 6 9.97 -61.59 34.97
C GLY A 6 11.23 -60.97 34.34
N ARG A 7 12.37 -61.06 35.05
CA ARG A 7 13.75 -61.10 34.50
C ARG A 7 13.95 -62.44 33.75
N ARG A 8 14.78 -62.69 32.71
CA ARG A 8 16.18 -62.32 32.29
C ARG A 8 16.49 -63.15 30.98
N PRO A 9 17.73 -63.27 30.42
CA PRO A 9 18.50 -62.38 29.52
C PRO A 9 19.01 -63.05 28.19
N GLY A 10 19.75 -62.33 27.32
CA GLY A 10 20.88 -62.92 26.57
C GLY A 10 20.95 -62.81 25.03
N TYR A 11 21.82 -61.89 24.56
CA TYR A 11 22.86 -61.97 23.49
C TYR A 11 22.69 -62.79 22.18
N GLY A 12 22.96 -62.12 21.04
CA GLY A 12 23.43 -62.76 19.79
C GLY A 12 23.31 -61.90 18.51
N PRO A 13 24.40 -61.55 17.78
CA PRO A 13 24.41 -60.57 16.68
C PRO A 13 24.64 -61.19 15.27
N ARG A 14 24.10 -60.56 14.20
CA ARG A 14 24.68 -60.41 12.83
C ARG A 14 23.59 -60.03 11.80
N GLY A 15 23.89 -59.05 10.95
CA GLY A 15 23.17 -58.84 9.68
C GLY A 15 23.45 -57.49 9.03
N HIS A 16 24.31 -57.48 8.00
CA HIS A 16 24.53 -56.35 7.10
C HIS A 16 23.28 -56.03 6.27
N SER A 17 23.01 -54.73 6.00
CA SER A 17 22.59 -54.28 4.67
C SER A 17 22.50 -52.75 4.53
N ARG A 18 23.20 -52.27 3.48
CA ARG A 18 22.82 -51.18 2.55
C ARG A 18 22.98 -49.73 3.02
N GLN A 19 24.21 -49.25 2.85
CA GLN A 19 24.59 -48.19 1.90
C GLN A 19 23.43 -47.33 1.38
N MET A 20 23.24 -46.16 2.02
CA MET A 20 22.38 -45.10 1.49
C MET A 20 23.16 -44.32 0.41
N SER A 21 22.67 -44.36 -0.82
CA SER A 21 23.06 -43.42 -1.87
C SER A 21 22.37 -42.07 -1.64
N PRO A 22 23.08 -40.94 -1.78
CA PRO A 22 22.48 -39.62 -1.76
C PRO A 22 21.99 -39.26 -3.17
N GLY A 23 20.70 -39.15 -3.36
CA GLY A 23 20.16 -38.81 -4.68
C GLY A 23 18.65 -38.86 -4.73
N SER A 24 18.01 -37.80 -4.28
CA SER A 24 16.64 -37.44 -4.69
C SER A 24 16.48 -35.95 -4.44
N GLY A 25 16.85 -35.16 -5.44
CA GLY A 25 16.44 -33.77 -5.51
C GLY A 25 14.92 -33.73 -5.37
N ILE A 26 14.46 -33.05 -4.31
CA ILE A 26 13.07 -32.67 -4.20
C ILE A 26 12.78 -31.83 -5.44
N PRO A 27 11.86 -32.23 -6.34
CA PRO A 27 11.34 -31.26 -7.28
C PRO A 27 10.65 -30.22 -6.42
N SER A 28 11.15 -29.00 -6.46
CA SER A 28 10.45 -27.81 -5.99
C SER A 28 9.20 -27.65 -6.86
N LYS A 29 8.19 -28.49 -6.57
CA LYS A 29 6.81 -28.22 -6.91
C LYS A 29 6.59 -26.84 -6.33
N HIS A 30 6.47 -25.84 -7.20
CA HIS A 30 6.01 -24.53 -6.81
C HIS A 30 4.71 -24.80 -6.06
N GLN A 31 4.74 -24.66 -4.73
CA GLN A 31 3.51 -24.63 -3.96
C GLN A 31 2.83 -23.37 -4.47
N HIS A 32 1.90 -23.54 -5.43
CA HIS A 32 0.97 -22.47 -5.76
C HIS A 32 0.45 -22.01 -4.40
N ALA A 33 0.69 -20.75 -4.06
CA ALA A 33 0.12 -20.21 -2.85
C ALA A 33 -1.39 -20.39 -2.98
N ASP A 34 -1.99 -21.19 -2.11
CA ASP A 34 -3.42 -21.45 -2.13
C ASP A 34 -4.14 -20.17 -1.73
N ILE A 35 -4.40 -19.31 -2.73
CA ILE A 35 -5.24 -18.12 -2.57
C ILE A 35 -6.63 -18.64 -2.20
N PRO A 36 -7.13 -18.35 -0.98
CA PRO A 36 -8.43 -18.84 -0.58
C PRO A 36 -9.53 -18.17 -1.40
N LEU A 37 -10.57 -18.94 -1.71
CA LEU A 37 -11.81 -18.36 -2.22
C LEU A 37 -12.53 -17.70 -1.04
N ARG A 38 -12.82 -16.41 -1.15
CA ARG A 38 -13.55 -15.66 -0.13
C ARG A 38 -14.92 -15.25 -0.67
N LEU A 39 -15.97 -15.66 0.02
CA LEU A 39 -17.36 -15.37 -0.33
C LEU A 39 -17.95 -14.37 0.67
N LEU A 40 -18.74 -13.42 0.19
CA LEU A 40 -19.48 -12.48 1.03
C LEU A 40 -20.94 -12.91 1.10
N VAL A 41 -21.39 -13.38 2.27
CA VAL A 41 -22.72 -13.98 2.42
C VAL A 41 -23.61 -13.14 3.33
N PRO A 42 -24.85 -12.80 2.92
CA PRO A 42 -25.81 -12.13 3.80
C PRO A 42 -26.05 -12.89 5.10
N THR A 43 -26.11 -12.16 6.22
CA THR A 43 -26.21 -12.75 7.57
C THR A 43 -27.40 -13.68 7.74
N GLN A 44 -28.50 -13.46 7.00
CA GLN A 44 -29.69 -14.31 7.01
C GLN A 44 -29.42 -15.76 6.56
N TYR A 45 -28.51 -15.98 5.61
CA TYR A 45 -28.20 -17.32 5.10
C TYR A 45 -27.09 -18.04 5.88
N VAL A 46 -26.29 -17.30 6.66
CA VAL A 46 -25.16 -17.85 7.41
C VAL A 46 -25.62 -18.93 8.39
N GLY A 47 -26.81 -18.78 9.00
CA GLY A 47 -27.38 -19.80 9.89
C GLY A 47 -27.58 -21.15 9.18
N ALA A 48 -28.18 -21.15 8.00
CA ALA A 48 -28.44 -22.33 7.19
C ALA A 48 -27.16 -23.01 6.68
N ILE A 49 -26.17 -22.23 6.26
CA ILE A 49 -24.86 -22.73 5.79
C ILE A 49 -24.11 -23.48 6.89
N ILE A 50 -24.13 -22.97 8.13
CA ILE A 50 -23.55 -23.70 9.26
C ILE A 50 -24.42 -24.91 9.62
N GLY A 51 -25.73 -24.75 9.68
CA GLY A 51 -26.68 -25.78 10.09
C GLY A 51 -26.70 -26.03 11.60
N LYS A 52 -27.65 -26.87 12.04
CA LYS A 52 -27.77 -27.28 13.45
C LYS A 52 -26.48 -27.95 13.90
N GLU A 53 -25.88 -27.45 15.00
CA GLU A 53 -24.59 -27.93 15.54
C GLU A 53 -23.41 -27.92 14.55
N GLY A 54 -23.51 -27.17 13.45
CA GLY A 54 -22.50 -27.18 12.40
C GLY A 54 -22.55 -28.39 11.46
N ALA A 55 -23.64 -29.17 11.46
CA ALA A 55 -23.74 -30.39 10.65
C ALA A 55 -23.60 -30.11 9.14
N THR A 56 -24.23 -29.04 8.64
CA THR A 56 -24.20 -28.68 7.21
C THR A 56 -22.80 -28.30 6.76
N ILE A 57 -22.15 -27.35 7.45
CA ILE A 57 -20.78 -26.93 7.10
C ILE A 57 -19.76 -28.07 7.23
N ARG A 58 -19.94 -28.96 8.22
CA ARG A 58 -19.12 -30.18 8.37
C ARG A 58 -19.30 -31.13 7.18
N ASN A 59 -20.51 -31.28 6.68
CA ASN A 59 -20.78 -32.10 5.50
C ASN A 59 -20.12 -31.51 4.25
N ILE A 60 -20.25 -30.19 4.03
CA ILE A 60 -19.59 -29.49 2.90
C ILE A 60 -18.07 -29.70 2.97
N THR A 61 -17.48 -29.41 4.13
CA THR A 61 -16.04 -29.60 4.43
C THR A 61 -15.58 -31.04 4.11
N LYS A 62 -16.39 -32.05 4.48
CA LYS A 62 -16.08 -33.46 4.24
C LYS A 62 -16.17 -33.84 2.76
N GLN A 63 -17.20 -33.35 2.05
CA GLN A 63 -17.41 -33.68 0.63
C GLN A 63 -16.42 -33.00 -0.29
N THR A 64 -16.03 -31.75 0.00
CA THR A 64 -15.09 -30.99 -0.84
C THR A 64 -13.64 -31.14 -0.45
N GLN A 65 -13.38 -31.78 0.69
CA GLN A 65 -12.06 -31.80 1.33
C GLN A 65 -11.50 -30.38 1.55
N SER A 66 -12.38 -29.40 1.78
CA SER A 66 -12.00 -28.00 1.98
C SER A 66 -12.03 -27.61 3.45
N LYS A 67 -11.13 -26.72 3.87
CA LYS A 67 -11.23 -26.04 5.16
C LYS A 67 -12.01 -24.74 4.99
N ILE A 68 -13.15 -24.63 5.68
CA ILE A 68 -14.07 -23.49 5.56
C ILE A 68 -14.12 -22.72 6.90
N ASP A 69 -13.77 -21.44 6.86
CA ASP A 69 -13.71 -20.55 8.02
C ASP A 69 -14.75 -19.42 7.90
N VAL A 70 -15.71 -19.37 8.83
CA VAL A 70 -16.78 -18.35 8.87
C VAL A 70 -16.43 -17.24 9.85
N HIS A 71 -16.22 -16.02 9.37
CA HIS A 71 -15.75 -14.88 10.15
C HIS A 71 -16.91 -14.20 10.90
N ARG A 72 -17.37 -14.80 12.00
CA ARG A 72 -18.54 -14.30 12.76
C ARG A 72 -18.24 -13.14 13.71
N LYS A 73 -17.02 -13.07 14.27
CA LYS A 73 -16.68 -12.18 15.41
C LYS A 73 -16.21 -10.79 15.00
N GLU A 74 -15.48 -10.66 13.89
CA GLU A 74 -14.91 -9.38 13.45
C GLU A 74 -15.97 -8.38 12.96
N ASN A 75 -17.17 -8.86 12.59
CA ASN A 75 -18.25 -8.06 12.01
C ASN A 75 -19.60 -8.29 12.73
N ALA A 76 -19.62 -8.20 14.07
CA ALA A 76 -20.84 -8.32 14.85
C ALA A 76 -21.82 -7.17 14.53
N GLY A 77 -22.82 -7.45 13.69
CA GLY A 77 -23.83 -6.47 13.24
C GLY A 77 -23.81 -6.12 11.75
N ALA A 78 -22.84 -6.65 10.98
CA ALA A 78 -22.82 -6.44 9.54
C ALA A 78 -23.95 -7.22 8.83
N ALA A 79 -24.49 -6.61 7.77
CA ALA A 79 -25.51 -7.24 6.92
C ALA A 79 -24.97 -8.47 6.19
N GLU A 80 -23.66 -8.53 5.95
CA GLU A 80 -22.97 -9.61 5.24
C GLU A 80 -21.72 -10.05 5.99
N LYS A 81 -21.36 -11.33 5.86
CA LYS A 81 -20.23 -11.95 6.55
C LYS A 81 -19.32 -12.68 5.57
N PRO A 82 -17.99 -12.53 5.70
CA PRO A 82 -17.06 -13.25 4.84
C PRO A 82 -16.88 -14.70 5.29
N ILE A 83 -16.84 -15.61 4.30
CA ILE A 83 -16.52 -17.02 4.43
C ILE A 83 -15.27 -17.30 3.60
N SER A 84 -14.21 -17.80 4.23
CA SER A 84 -12.99 -18.24 3.53
C SER A 84 -13.04 -19.73 3.28
N ILE A 85 -12.68 -20.14 2.07
CA ILE A 85 -12.56 -21.54 1.66
C ILE A 85 -11.11 -21.78 1.23
N HIS A 86 -10.46 -22.71 1.91
CA HIS A 86 -9.09 -23.14 1.65
C HIS A 86 -9.11 -24.58 1.12
N SER A 87 -8.83 -24.76 -0.17
CA SER A 87 -8.70 -26.06 -0.82
C SER A 87 -8.08 -25.92 -2.22
N THR A 88 -7.98 -27.05 -2.93
CA THR A 88 -7.72 -27.07 -4.37
C THR A 88 -8.79 -26.26 -5.13
N PRO A 89 -8.52 -25.82 -6.37
CA PRO A 89 -9.47 -25.05 -7.17
C PRO A 89 -10.80 -25.77 -7.35
N GLU A 90 -10.75 -27.08 -7.58
CA GLU A 90 -11.93 -27.92 -7.76
C GLU A 90 -12.73 -28.04 -6.45
N GLY A 91 -12.04 -28.16 -5.31
CA GLY A 91 -12.67 -28.18 -3.99
C GLY A 91 -13.33 -26.85 -3.65
N CYS A 92 -12.71 -25.72 -4.02
CA CYS A 92 -13.27 -24.38 -3.81
C CYS A 92 -14.56 -24.20 -4.59
N SER A 93 -14.57 -24.57 -5.87
CA SER A 93 -15.76 -24.48 -6.72
C SER A 93 -16.88 -25.41 -6.27
N ALA A 94 -16.56 -26.63 -5.85
CA ALA A 94 -17.56 -27.56 -5.31
C ALA A 94 -18.16 -27.03 -3.99
N ALA A 95 -17.35 -26.42 -3.13
CA ALA A 95 -17.83 -25.84 -1.86
C ALA A 95 -18.68 -24.60 -2.13
N CYS A 96 -18.26 -23.75 -3.08
CA CYS A 96 -19.01 -22.60 -3.55
C CYS A 96 -20.41 -23.00 -4.06
N ARG A 97 -20.48 -24.06 -4.88
CA ARG A 97 -21.75 -24.59 -5.39
C ARG A 97 -22.69 -25.01 -4.27
N MET A 98 -22.22 -25.84 -3.35
CA MET A 98 -23.05 -26.31 -2.22
C MET A 98 -23.52 -25.16 -1.33
N ILE A 99 -22.66 -24.17 -1.07
CA ILE A 99 -23.03 -22.98 -0.30
C ILE A 99 -24.13 -22.19 -1.03
N LEU A 100 -23.98 -21.98 -2.34
CA LEU A 100 -24.94 -21.26 -3.15
C LEU A 100 -26.30 -21.98 -3.22
N GLU A 101 -26.30 -23.31 -3.36
CA GLU A 101 -27.52 -24.13 -3.31
C GLU A 101 -28.26 -23.98 -1.98
N ILE A 102 -27.55 -24.00 -0.85
CA ILE A 102 -28.14 -23.78 0.47
C ILE A 102 -28.74 -22.37 0.58
N MET A 103 -28.03 -21.35 0.09
CA MET A 103 -28.52 -19.97 0.12
C MET A 103 -29.80 -19.81 -0.71
N ILE A 104 -29.86 -20.42 -1.90
CA ILE A 104 -31.04 -20.39 -2.77
C ILE A 104 -32.21 -21.16 -2.15
N GLN A 105 -31.94 -22.32 -1.53
CA GLN A 105 -32.98 -23.10 -0.85
C GLN A 105 -33.58 -22.31 0.33
N GLU A 106 -32.73 -21.71 1.17
CA GLU A 106 -33.17 -20.89 2.29
C GLU A 106 -33.95 -19.64 1.82
N ALA A 107 -33.57 -19.04 0.68
CA ALA A 107 -34.30 -17.93 0.08
C ALA A 107 -35.73 -18.34 -0.36
N LYS A 108 -35.88 -19.54 -0.94
CA LYS A 108 -37.18 -20.10 -1.30
C LYS A 108 -38.07 -20.35 -0.08
N ASP A 109 -37.48 -20.93 0.98
CA ASP A 109 -38.22 -21.26 2.21
C ASP A 109 -38.68 -20.01 2.96
N THR A 110 -37.88 -18.95 2.92
CA THR A 110 -38.20 -17.64 3.51
C THR A 110 -39.10 -16.76 2.63
N LYS A 111 -39.49 -17.22 1.42
CA LYS A 111 -40.26 -16.47 0.41
C LYS A 111 -39.69 -15.08 0.11
N THR A 112 -38.37 -14.95 0.18
CA THR A 112 -37.70 -13.72 -0.26
C THR A 112 -37.65 -13.73 -1.79
N ALA A 113 -38.26 -12.73 -2.43
CA ALA A 113 -38.42 -12.65 -3.89
C ALA A 113 -37.12 -12.27 -4.63
N ASP A 114 -35.99 -12.26 -3.92
CA ASP A 114 -34.72 -11.76 -4.45
C ASP A 114 -33.88 -12.91 -4.98
N GLU A 115 -33.45 -12.78 -6.24
CA GLU A 115 -32.41 -13.62 -6.83
C GLU A 115 -31.13 -13.50 -5.99
N VAL A 116 -30.68 -14.62 -5.42
CA VAL A 116 -29.51 -14.68 -4.54
C VAL A 116 -28.23 -14.55 -5.38
N PRO A 117 -27.48 -13.44 -5.31
CA PRO A 117 -26.27 -13.29 -6.09
C PRO A 117 -25.08 -14.00 -5.44
N LEU A 118 -24.19 -14.55 -6.25
CA LEU A 118 -22.88 -15.00 -5.78
C LEU A 118 -21.96 -13.79 -5.60
N LYS A 119 -21.42 -13.57 -4.40
CA LYS A 119 -20.50 -12.46 -4.10
C LYS A 119 -19.13 -12.99 -3.72
N VAL A 120 -18.13 -12.72 -4.55
CA VAL A 120 -16.72 -13.08 -4.35
C VAL A 120 -15.93 -11.88 -3.88
N LEU A 121 -15.06 -12.04 -2.90
CA LEU A 121 -14.14 -11.02 -2.40
C LEU A 121 -12.75 -11.24 -3.01
N ALA A 122 -12.20 -10.19 -3.60
CA ALA A 122 -10.85 -10.21 -4.14
C ALA A 122 -10.14 -8.88 -3.93
N HIS A 123 -8.83 -8.91 -3.68
CA HIS A 123 -8.03 -7.70 -3.50
C HIS A 123 -8.07 -6.80 -4.75
N ASN A 124 -8.13 -5.48 -4.58
CA ASN A 124 -8.24 -4.52 -5.67
C ASN A 124 -7.19 -4.71 -6.79
N ASN A 125 -5.95 -5.06 -6.43
CA ASN A 125 -4.86 -5.36 -7.38
C ASN A 125 -5.18 -6.50 -8.37
N PHE A 126 -5.94 -7.51 -7.94
CA PHE A 126 -6.35 -8.62 -8.81
C PHE A 126 -7.60 -8.25 -9.60
N VAL A 127 -8.54 -7.55 -8.96
CA VAL A 127 -9.79 -7.09 -9.60
C VAL A 127 -9.51 -6.14 -10.76
N GLY A 128 -8.54 -5.22 -10.63
CA GLY A 128 -8.16 -4.33 -11.73
C GLY A 128 -7.67 -5.08 -12.98
N ARG A 129 -6.94 -6.19 -12.80
CA ARG A 129 -6.45 -7.05 -13.90
C ARG A 129 -7.52 -7.98 -14.44
N LEU A 130 -8.42 -8.45 -13.58
CA LEU A 130 -9.63 -9.17 -13.98
C LEU A 130 -10.50 -8.30 -14.91
N ILE A 131 -10.67 -7.01 -14.60
CA ILE A 131 -11.39 -6.05 -15.46
C ILE A 131 -10.70 -5.92 -16.82
N GLY A 132 -9.37 -5.72 -16.79
CA GLY A 132 -8.56 -5.52 -17.99
C GLY A 132 -8.76 -4.14 -18.62
N LYS A 133 -7.97 -3.84 -19.67
CA LYS A 133 -8.07 -2.56 -20.40
C LYS A 133 -9.48 -2.41 -20.98
N GLU A 134 -10.13 -1.28 -20.69
CA GLU A 134 -11.51 -0.96 -21.14
C GLU A 134 -12.58 -1.98 -20.69
N GLY A 135 -12.30 -2.79 -19.67
CA GLY A 135 -13.21 -3.85 -19.22
C GLY A 135 -13.30 -5.06 -20.16
N ARG A 136 -12.38 -5.19 -21.12
CA ARG A 136 -12.43 -6.25 -22.14
C ARG A 136 -12.35 -7.66 -21.54
N ASN A 137 -11.53 -7.86 -20.52
CA ASN A 137 -11.40 -9.18 -19.88
C ASN A 137 -12.67 -9.55 -19.13
N LEU A 138 -13.24 -8.61 -18.36
CA LEU A 138 -14.49 -8.86 -17.63
C LEU A 138 -15.64 -9.18 -18.58
N LYS A 139 -15.80 -8.40 -19.65
CA LYS A 139 -16.84 -8.65 -20.68
C LYS A 139 -16.70 -10.02 -21.32
N LYS A 140 -15.47 -10.48 -21.52
CA LYS A 140 -15.21 -11.84 -22.04
C LYS A 140 -15.68 -12.90 -21.04
N VAL A 141 -15.36 -12.75 -19.75
CA VAL A 141 -15.81 -13.69 -18.71
C VAL A 141 -17.33 -13.69 -18.61
N GLU A 142 -17.98 -12.53 -18.64
CA GLU A 142 -19.44 -12.42 -18.67
C GLU A 142 -20.05 -13.16 -19.87
N GLN A 143 -19.48 -12.99 -21.06
CA GLN A 143 -19.93 -13.64 -22.29
C GLN A 143 -19.71 -15.15 -22.28
N ASP A 144 -18.52 -15.61 -21.85
CA ASP A 144 -18.15 -17.03 -21.86
C ASP A 144 -18.95 -17.85 -20.83
N THR A 145 -19.47 -17.19 -19.79
CA THR A 145 -20.18 -17.84 -18.67
C THR A 145 -21.68 -17.58 -18.67
N ASP A 146 -22.18 -16.74 -19.57
CA ASP A 146 -23.57 -16.27 -19.62
C ASP A 146 -24.04 -15.73 -18.26
N THR A 147 -23.20 -14.90 -17.63
CA THR A 147 -23.49 -14.26 -16.34
C THR A 147 -23.43 -12.74 -16.43
N LYS A 148 -24.13 -12.08 -15.51
CA LYS A 148 -24.02 -10.64 -15.30
C LYS A 148 -23.12 -10.37 -14.09
N ILE A 149 -21.97 -9.75 -14.32
CA ILE A 149 -20.96 -9.51 -13.28
C ILE A 149 -20.89 -8.01 -12.97
N THR A 150 -21.14 -7.65 -11.71
CA THR A 150 -21.05 -6.28 -11.21
C THR A 150 -19.98 -6.20 -10.14
N ILE A 151 -19.03 -5.28 -10.28
CA ILE A 151 -17.95 -5.09 -9.32
C ILE A 151 -18.23 -3.83 -8.50
N SER A 152 -18.08 -3.91 -7.18
CA SER A 152 -18.24 -2.75 -6.28
C SER A 152 -17.33 -1.59 -6.72
N PRO A 153 -17.80 -0.34 -6.74
CA PRO A 153 -16.98 0.80 -7.16
C PRO A 153 -15.75 1.00 -6.26
N LEU A 154 -14.77 1.76 -6.76
CA LEU A 154 -13.56 2.09 -5.99
C LEU A 154 -13.86 2.92 -4.73
N GLN A 155 -15.02 3.59 -4.67
CA GLN A 155 -15.43 4.36 -3.49
C GLN A 155 -15.80 3.47 -2.29
N ASP A 156 -16.14 2.20 -2.52
CA ASP A 156 -16.45 1.25 -1.44
C ASP A 156 -15.19 0.65 -0.80
N LEU A 157 -14.00 0.98 -1.33
CA LEU A 157 -12.72 0.55 -0.79
C LEU A 157 -12.36 1.38 0.44
N THR A 158 -12.01 0.71 1.55
CA THR A 158 -11.50 1.39 2.75
C THR A 158 -10.09 0.89 3.05
N LEU A 159 -9.27 1.66 3.78
CA LEU A 159 -7.91 1.21 4.10
C LEU A 159 -7.84 -0.04 4.97
N TYR A 160 -8.93 -0.37 5.66
CA TYR A 160 -9.04 -1.59 6.44
C TYR A 160 -9.54 -2.77 5.61
N ASN A 161 -10.07 -2.51 4.41
CA ASN A 161 -10.57 -3.53 3.51
C ASN A 161 -10.19 -3.23 2.05
N PRO A 162 -9.02 -3.71 1.58
CA PRO A 162 -8.62 -3.58 0.19
C PRO A 162 -9.33 -4.60 -0.73
N GLU A 163 -10.29 -5.39 -0.23
CA GLU A 163 -11.08 -6.34 -1.01
C GLU A 163 -12.26 -5.62 -1.67
N ARG A 164 -12.46 -5.88 -2.96
CA ARG A 164 -13.67 -5.50 -3.71
C ARG A 164 -14.60 -6.69 -3.82
N THR A 165 -15.89 -6.40 -3.87
CA THR A 165 -16.92 -7.42 -4.05
C THR A 165 -17.25 -7.54 -5.53
N ILE A 166 -17.07 -8.75 -6.06
CA ILE A 166 -17.48 -9.16 -7.39
C ILE A 166 -18.81 -9.89 -7.24
N THR A 167 -19.89 -9.29 -7.72
CA THR A 167 -21.25 -9.83 -7.65
C THR A 167 -21.58 -10.49 -8.99
N VAL A 168 -21.86 -11.78 -8.99
CA VAL A 168 -22.23 -12.59 -10.15
C VAL A 168 -23.72 -12.95 -10.02
N LYS A 169 -24.49 -12.69 -11.08
CA LYS A 169 -25.90 -13.06 -11.21
C LYS A 169 -26.11 -13.96 -12.42
N GLY A 170 -26.94 -14.98 -12.27
CA GLY A 170 -27.18 -16.01 -13.28
C GLY A 170 -27.63 -17.32 -12.66
N SER A 171 -27.69 -18.39 -13.46
CA SER A 171 -27.97 -19.74 -12.97
C SER A 171 -26.86 -20.25 -12.05
N ILE A 172 -27.14 -21.28 -11.23
CA ILE A 172 -26.14 -21.88 -10.34
C ILE A 172 -24.94 -22.39 -11.13
N GLU A 173 -25.19 -23.05 -12.27
CA GLU A 173 -24.15 -23.58 -13.15
C GLU A 173 -23.29 -22.45 -13.75
N ALA A 174 -23.94 -21.40 -14.26
CA ALA A 174 -23.28 -20.23 -14.82
C ALA A 174 -22.43 -19.50 -13.76
N CYS A 175 -22.97 -19.34 -12.53
CA CYS A 175 -22.24 -18.74 -11.41
C CYS A 175 -21.01 -19.57 -11.01
N CYS A 176 -21.09 -20.90 -11.03
CA CYS A 176 -19.95 -21.78 -10.75
C CYS A 176 -18.86 -21.65 -11.83
N LEU A 177 -19.25 -21.59 -13.11
CA LEU A 177 -18.30 -21.39 -14.21
C LEU A 177 -17.63 -20.01 -14.13
N ALA A 178 -18.41 -18.97 -13.81
CA ALA A 178 -17.89 -17.62 -13.60
C ALA A 178 -16.92 -17.57 -12.42
N GLU A 179 -17.25 -18.20 -11.29
CA GLU A 179 -16.35 -18.32 -10.14
C GLU A 179 -15.01 -18.95 -10.51
N GLN A 180 -15.03 -20.06 -11.24
CA GLN A 180 -13.83 -20.75 -11.71
C GLN A 180 -12.94 -19.84 -12.55
N GLU A 181 -13.51 -19.15 -13.54
CA GLU A 181 -12.74 -18.28 -14.44
C GLU A 181 -12.25 -17.02 -13.72
N ILE A 182 -13.04 -16.45 -12.80
CA ILE A 182 -12.64 -15.32 -11.95
C ILE A 182 -11.44 -15.74 -11.08
N MET A 183 -11.54 -16.84 -10.35
CA MET A 183 -10.48 -17.29 -9.44
C MET A 183 -9.22 -17.71 -10.18
N LYS A 184 -9.35 -18.30 -11.38
CA LYS A 184 -8.24 -18.58 -12.27
C LYS A 184 -7.50 -17.30 -12.68
N LYS A 185 -8.22 -16.25 -13.09
CA LYS A 185 -7.63 -14.94 -13.43
C LYS A 185 -6.98 -14.27 -12.22
N VAL A 186 -7.57 -14.39 -11.04
CA VAL A 186 -7.00 -13.88 -9.78
C VAL A 186 -5.69 -14.61 -9.44
N ARG A 187 -5.64 -15.94 -9.62
CA ARG A 187 -4.43 -16.74 -9.40
C ARG A 187 -3.34 -16.41 -10.42
N GLU A 188 -3.68 -16.32 -11.70
CA GLU A 188 -2.74 -15.87 -12.74
C GLU A 188 -2.15 -14.49 -12.40
N ALA A 189 -2.98 -13.56 -11.93
CA ALA A 189 -2.54 -12.24 -11.51
C ALA A 189 -1.58 -12.30 -10.30
N TYR A 190 -1.88 -13.14 -9.31
CA TYR A 190 -0.99 -13.35 -8.16
C TYR A 190 0.35 -13.97 -8.57
N ASP A 191 0.34 -15.03 -9.40
CA ASP A 191 1.55 -15.71 -9.85
C ASP A 191 2.45 -14.75 -10.66
N ASN A 192 1.85 -13.87 -11.47
CA ASN A 192 2.58 -12.81 -12.17
C ASN A 192 3.25 -11.81 -11.22
N ASP A 193 2.60 -11.44 -10.11
CA ASP A 193 3.19 -10.53 -9.12
C ASP A 193 4.37 -11.19 -8.40
N VAL A 194 4.22 -12.46 -8.03
CA VAL A 194 5.28 -13.24 -7.39
C VAL A 194 6.48 -13.40 -8.34
N ALA A 195 6.22 -13.70 -9.61
CA ALA A 195 7.26 -13.83 -10.63
C ALA A 195 8.01 -12.50 -10.85
N ALA A 196 7.29 -11.38 -10.94
CA ALA A 196 7.89 -10.05 -11.09
C ALA A 196 8.75 -9.67 -9.86
N MET A 197 8.30 -10.03 -8.66
CA MET A 197 9.06 -9.80 -7.42
C MET A 197 10.34 -10.64 -7.36
N ASN A 198 10.29 -11.90 -7.79
CA ASN A 198 11.48 -12.76 -7.87
C ASN A 198 12.49 -12.32 -8.94
N GLN A 199 12.04 -11.72 -10.04
CA GLN A 199 12.94 -11.19 -11.09
C GLN A 199 13.74 -9.96 -10.62
N GLN A 200 13.19 -9.13 -9.74
CA GLN A 200 13.94 -8.00 -9.15
C GLN A 200 15.09 -8.46 -8.24
N THR A 201 15.03 -9.68 -7.69
CA THR A 201 16.13 -10.27 -6.92
C THR A 201 17.29 -10.74 -7.80
N HIS A 202 17.06 -10.97 -9.10
CA HIS A 202 18.08 -11.46 -10.05
C HIS A 202 18.64 -10.38 -11.00
N LEU A 203 18.14 -9.15 -10.94
CA LEU A 203 18.58 -8.04 -11.81
C LEU A 203 19.68 -7.16 -11.19
N ILE A 204 20.36 -7.63 -10.14
CA ILE A 204 21.65 -7.07 -9.72
C ILE A 204 22.75 -8.13 -9.85
N PRO A 205 23.27 -8.40 -11.06
CA PRO A 205 24.56 -9.07 -11.20
C PRO A 205 25.64 -8.11 -10.70
N GLY A 206 26.18 -8.34 -9.50
CA GLY A 206 27.35 -7.61 -8.98
C GLY A 206 27.29 -7.16 -7.52
N ILE A 207 26.15 -7.24 -6.83
CA ILE A 207 26.11 -6.99 -5.38
C ILE A 207 26.12 -8.33 -4.66
N ASN A 208 27.29 -8.70 -4.15
CA ASN A 208 27.44 -9.81 -3.22
C ASN A 208 26.73 -9.46 -1.91
N LEU A 209 25.50 -9.96 -1.72
CA LEU A 209 24.71 -9.73 -0.49
C LEU A 209 25.39 -10.29 0.78
N GLY A 210 26.40 -11.16 0.62
CA GLY A 210 27.27 -11.59 1.72
C GLY A 210 28.19 -10.51 2.29
N ALA A 211 28.42 -9.40 1.58
CA ALA A 211 29.26 -8.29 2.03
C ALA A 211 28.51 -7.19 2.83
N ILE A 212 27.17 -7.32 2.98
CA ILE A 212 26.32 -6.30 3.63
C ILE A 212 25.92 -6.70 5.07
N GLY A 213 26.36 -7.85 5.58
CA GLY A 213 26.29 -8.18 7.02
C GLY A 213 24.89 -8.24 7.63
N LEU A 214 23.83 -8.40 6.82
CA LEU A 214 22.44 -8.27 7.26
C LEU A 214 21.77 -9.57 7.75
N PHE A 215 22.52 -10.67 7.89
CA PHE A 215 22.09 -11.88 8.61
C PHE A 215 23.28 -12.51 9.35
N PRO A 216 23.12 -13.03 10.58
CA PRO A 216 24.16 -13.80 11.25
C PRO A 216 24.35 -15.13 10.50
N PRO A 217 25.59 -15.56 10.17
CA PRO A 217 25.79 -16.84 9.52
C PRO A 217 25.46 -17.97 10.51
N SER A 218 24.35 -18.67 10.26
CA SER A 218 24.08 -19.97 10.85
C SER A 218 25.06 -20.99 10.27
N SER A 219 26.01 -21.42 11.12
CA SER A 219 26.70 -22.72 11.12
C SER A 219 27.09 -23.32 9.77
N ALA A 220 28.29 -23.01 9.30
CA ALA A 220 29.10 -23.93 8.49
C ALA A 220 30.56 -23.83 8.94
N MET A 221 31.08 -24.92 9.51
CA MET A 221 32.47 -25.02 9.99
C MET A 221 33.47 -24.99 8.82
N PRO A 222 34.62 -24.32 8.95
CA PRO A 222 35.80 -24.60 8.13
C PRO A 222 36.71 -25.66 8.79
N PRO A 223 37.46 -26.47 8.02
CA PRO A 223 38.41 -27.44 8.57
C PRO A 223 39.68 -26.73 9.10
N PRO A 224 40.45 -27.36 10.01
CA PRO A 224 41.49 -26.68 10.78
C PRO A 224 42.86 -26.73 10.09
N ALA A 225 43.65 -25.67 10.23
CA ALA A 225 45.12 -25.75 10.23
C ALA A 225 45.74 -24.59 11.04
N LEU A 226 46.28 -24.98 12.20
CA LEU A 226 47.44 -24.45 12.94
C LEU A 226 47.66 -22.92 13.09
N GLY A 227 47.67 -22.49 14.36
CA GLY A 227 48.81 -21.71 14.87
C GLY A 227 48.50 -20.47 15.71
N ASN A 228 48.51 -20.66 17.05
CA ASN A 228 48.84 -19.70 18.13
C ASN A 228 47.93 -18.46 18.33
N SER A 229 47.54 -18.00 19.51
CA SER A 229 47.63 -18.40 20.92
C SER A 229 46.73 -17.42 21.72
N VAL A 230 45.89 -17.97 22.60
CA VAL A 230 44.99 -17.43 23.68
C VAL A 230 45.46 -16.19 24.49
N PRO A 231 44.66 -15.57 25.42
CA PRO A 231 43.22 -15.75 25.82
C PRO A 231 42.40 -14.42 25.95
N VAL A 232 41.06 -14.38 25.80
CA VAL A 232 39.94 -14.57 26.76
C VAL A 232 39.96 -13.68 28.03
N ASN A 233 39.02 -12.71 28.19
CA ASN A 233 37.85 -12.77 29.12
C ASN A 233 37.12 -11.40 29.30
N THR A 234 35.80 -11.38 29.02
CA THR A 234 34.63 -10.93 29.85
C THR A 234 34.53 -9.50 30.46
N ILE A 235 33.25 -9.03 30.57
CA ILE A 235 32.63 -8.07 31.55
C ILE A 235 32.30 -6.67 30.96
N LEU A 236 31.03 -6.40 30.62
CA LEU A 236 29.96 -5.70 31.38
C LEU A 236 30.09 -4.15 31.49
N PHE A 237 28.94 -3.50 31.31
CA PHE A 237 28.53 -2.13 31.65
C PHE A 237 29.40 -1.37 32.67
N CYS A 238 29.64 -0.05 32.46
CA CYS A 238 29.12 1.04 33.32
C CYS A 238 29.64 2.44 32.90
N ASP A 239 28.95 3.45 33.44
CA ASP A 239 29.09 4.91 33.39
C ASP A 239 30.43 5.52 33.85
N HIS A 240 30.57 6.81 33.48
CA HIS A 240 31.26 7.91 34.20
C HIS A 240 32.73 8.27 33.84
N MET A 241 32.84 9.43 33.15
CA MET A 241 33.70 10.61 33.41
C MET A 241 35.22 10.47 33.75
N LEU A 242 36.00 11.26 32.98
CA LEU A 242 37.20 12.06 33.34
C LEU A 242 38.63 11.56 32.99
N TRP A 243 39.25 12.36 32.08
CA TRP A 243 40.63 12.91 32.02
C TRP A 243 41.83 12.08 31.50
N CYS A 244 42.44 12.68 30.46
CA CYS A 244 43.87 12.77 30.11
C CYS A 244 44.62 11.50 29.69
N ASP A 245 45.62 11.51 28.79
CA ASP A 245 46.28 12.56 28.02
C ASP A 245 47.02 11.90 26.83
N GLY A 246 47.20 12.67 25.75
CA GLY A 246 48.07 12.47 24.58
C GLY A 246 48.64 11.09 24.20
N LEU A 247 48.33 10.63 22.98
CA LEU A 247 49.33 10.42 21.91
C LEU A 247 48.66 10.06 20.56
N SER A 248 49.41 10.38 19.51
CA SER A 248 49.07 10.48 18.10
C SER A 248 48.54 9.21 17.41
N SER A 249 47.63 9.44 16.45
CA SER A 249 47.30 8.62 15.29
C SER A 249 46.88 7.16 15.52
N TYR A 250 45.58 6.92 15.69
CA TYR A 250 44.84 5.88 14.96
C TYR A 250 43.35 6.25 14.96
N SER A 251 42.73 6.24 13.79
CA SER A 251 41.32 6.56 13.59
C SER A 251 40.43 5.62 14.41
N PHE A 252 39.88 6.14 15.51
CA PHE A 252 38.66 5.64 16.10
C PHE A 252 37.51 6.00 15.15
N PHE A 253 37.14 5.06 14.27
CA PHE A 253 35.86 5.13 13.55
C PHE A 253 34.74 4.84 14.55
N PHE A 254 34.39 5.85 15.34
CA PHE A 254 33.03 5.97 15.84
C PHE A 254 32.14 5.98 14.60
N LEU A 255 31.20 5.03 14.51
CA LEU A 255 30.06 5.10 13.60
C LEU A 255 29.20 6.30 14.03
N CYS A 256 29.67 7.49 13.73
CA CYS A 256 28.84 8.66 13.57
C CYS A 256 27.92 8.32 12.38
N VAL A 257 26.73 7.80 12.69
CA VAL A 257 25.57 7.98 11.83
C VAL A 257 25.53 9.47 11.55
N SER A 258 26.04 9.84 10.37
CA SER A 258 25.90 11.18 9.85
C SER A 258 24.40 11.43 9.83
N PRO A 259 23.87 12.47 10.48
CA PRO A 259 22.48 12.83 10.29
C PRO A 259 22.37 13.21 8.82
N GLN A 260 21.88 12.28 8.01
CA GLN A 260 21.49 12.52 6.64
C GLN A 260 20.53 13.71 6.73
N ALA A 261 20.94 14.86 6.20
CA ALA A 261 20.19 16.11 6.33
C ALA A 261 18.73 15.82 6.04
N SER A 262 17.89 15.80 7.08
CA SER A 262 16.51 15.37 6.97
C SER A 262 15.83 16.36 6.02
N GLU A 263 15.43 15.91 4.84
CA GLU A 263 14.73 16.76 3.86
C GLU A 263 13.45 17.28 4.55
N GLN A 264 13.51 18.53 5.01
CA GLN A 264 12.39 19.17 5.69
C GLN A 264 11.43 19.63 4.62
N GLU A 265 10.23 19.05 4.60
CA GLU A 265 9.18 19.45 3.71
C GLU A 265 8.14 20.27 4.46
N THR A 266 7.41 21.12 3.74
CA THR A 266 6.29 21.88 4.28
C THR A 266 5.02 21.56 3.52
N VAL A 267 3.96 21.21 4.25
CA VAL A 267 2.62 20.94 3.71
C VAL A 267 1.61 21.86 4.40
N HIS A 268 0.68 22.39 3.62
CA HIS A 268 -0.34 23.31 4.12
C HIS A 268 -1.69 22.59 4.12
N VAL A 269 -2.30 22.39 5.29
CA VAL A 269 -3.58 21.69 5.45
C VAL A 269 -4.66 22.69 5.80
N TYR A 270 -5.77 22.70 5.07
CA TYR A 270 -6.90 23.58 5.32
C TYR A 270 -7.93 22.84 6.17
N ILE A 271 -8.25 23.45 7.31
CA ILE A 271 -9.26 22.94 8.24
C ILE A 271 -10.40 23.95 8.38
N PRO A 272 -11.63 23.50 8.70
CA PRO A 272 -12.73 24.42 8.98
C PRO A 272 -12.41 25.34 10.16
N ALA A 273 -12.78 26.63 10.06
CA ALA A 273 -12.45 27.64 11.06
C ALA A 273 -12.96 27.27 12.48
N GLN A 274 -14.14 26.62 12.55
CA GLN A 274 -14.73 26.14 13.79
C GLN A 274 -13.89 25.05 14.51
N ALA A 275 -13.06 24.31 13.77
CA ALA A 275 -12.25 23.23 14.32
C ALA A 275 -10.88 23.70 14.86
N VAL A 276 -10.48 24.93 14.57
CA VAL A 276 -9.18 25.49 14.98
C VAL A 276 -9.05 25.52 16.50
N GLY A 277 -10.12 25.90 17.22
CA GLY A 277 -10.11 25.97 18.68
C GLY A 277 -9.83 24.61 19.33
N ALA A 278 -10.48 23.55 18.82
CA ALA A 278 -10.27 22.17 19.29
C ALA A 278 -8.87 21.65 18.95
N LEU A 279 -8.32 22.04 17.80
CA LEU A 279 -6.96 21.67 17.41
C LEU A 279 -5.89 22.36 18.27
N ILE A 280 -6.07 23.65 18.58
CA ILE A 280 -5.16 24.42 19.47
C ILE A 280 -5.25 23.89 20.91
N GLY A 281 -6.47 23.66 21.40
CA GLY A 281 -6.75 23.26 22.77
C GLY A 281 -6.60 24.38 23.80
N LYS A 282 -7.00 24.10 25.05
CA LYS A 282 -6.93 25.06 26.17
C LYS A 282 -5.48 25.54 26.36
N LYS A 283 -5.25 26.86 26.34
CA LYS A 283 -3.92 27.50 26.43
C LYS A 283 -2.89 27.01 25.38
N GLY A 284 -3.35 26.45 24.25
CA GLY A 284 -2.46 25.89 23.23
C GLY A 284 -1.79 24.56 23.63
N GLN A 285 -2.30 23.87 24.65
CA GLN A 285 -1.70 22.63 25.14
C GLN A 285 -1.73 21.51 24.08
N HIS A 286 -2.84 21.38 23.35
CA HIS A 286 -3.05 20.28 22.41
C HIS A 286 -2.12 20.41 21.19
N ILE A 287 -2.01 21.60 20.60
CA ILE A 287 -1.09 21.81 19.46
C ILE A 287 0.38 21.64 19.84
N LYS A 288 0.78 22.06 21.06
CA LYS A 288 2.14 21.85 21.57
C LYS A 288 2.44 20.36 21.77
N GLN A 289 1.50 19.62 22.35
CA GLN A 289 1.63 18.18 22.52
C GLN A 289 1.70 17.46 21.18
N LEU A 290 0.87 17.87 20.22
CA LEU A 290 0.83 17.32 18.87
C LEU A 290 2.17 17.56 18.14
N SER A 291 2.71 18.77 18.19
CA SER A 291 4.00 19.12 17.60
C SER A 291 5.13 18.25 18.18
N ARG A 292 5.17 18.08 19.51
CA ARG A 292 6.14 17.21 20.19
C ARG A 292 5.96 15.73 19.83
N PHE A 293 4.73 15.23 19.76
CA PHE A 293 4.44 13.83 19.42
C PHE A 293 4.82 13.51 17.97
N ALA A 294 4.51 14.42 17.05
CA ALA A 294 4.80 14.23 15.63
C ALA A 294 6.30 14.42 15.32
N GLY A 295 7.02 15.21 16.11
CA GLY A 295 8.37 15.67 15.75
C GLY A 295 8.33 16.66 14.58
N ALA A 296 7.23 17.41 14.44
CA ALA A 296 7.00 18.39 13.38
C ALA A 296 6.74 19.78 13.95
N SER A 297 7.14 20.83 13.24
CA SER A 297 6.70 22.20 13.52
C SER A 297 5.30 22.40 12.94
N ILE A 298 4.33 22.74 13.80
CA ILE A 298 2.94 22.93 13.39
C ILE A 298 2.55 24.37 13.76
N LYS A 299 2.20 25.17 12.76
CA LYS A 299 1.78 26.56 12.90
C LYS A 299 0.42 26.75 12.26
N ILE A 300 -0.44 27.57 12.85
CA ILE A 300 -1.74 27.92 12.28
C ILE A 300 -1.63 29.34 11.75
N ALA A 301 -1.82 29.51 10.45
CA ALA A 301 -1.75 30.80 9.79
C ALA A 301 -2.98 31.66 10.13
N PRO A 302 -2.84 33.00 10.21
CA PRO A 302 -3.98 33.93 10.32
C PRO A 302 -5.03 33.67 9.24
N ALA A 303 -6.29 34.03 9.52
CA ALA A 303 -7.34 33.91 8.49
C ALA A 303 -7.02 34.88 7.35
N GLU A 304 -7.10 34.40 6.10
CA GLU A 304 -6.82 35.22 4.90
C GLU A 304 -7.87 36.33 4.70
N ALA A 305 -9.10 36.09 5.16
CA ALA A 305 -10.19 37.06 5.18
C ALA A 305 -11.02 36.91 6.47
N PRO A 306 -11.71 37.99 6.93
CA PRO A 306 -12.55 37.95 8.13
C PRO A 306 -13.64 36.88 8.11
N ASP A 307 -14.14 36.55 6.91
CA ASP A 307 -15.22 35.58 6.67
C ASP A 307 -14.71 34.22 6.12
N SER A 308 -13.41 33.95 6.23
CA SER A 308 -12.86 32.69 5.72
C SER A 308 -13.38 31.49 6.51
N LYS A 309 -14.09 30.59 5.83
CA LYS A 309 -14.59 29.32 6.38
C LYS A 309 -13.47 28.31 6.66
N MET A 310 -12.29 28.54 6.08
CA MET A 310 -11.13 27.64 6.16
C MET A 310 -9.92 28.35 6.78
N ARG A 311 -9.09 27.59 7.48
CA ARG A 311 -7.87 28.03 8.14
C ARG A 311 -6.71 27.11 7.77
N MET A 312 -5.60 27.73 7.37
CA MET A 312 -4.40 27.00 6.95
C MET A 312 -3.54 26.61 8.15
N VAL A 313 -3.18 25.34 8.21
CA VAL A 313 -2.23 24.75 9.14
C VAL A 313 -0.97 24.38 8.38
N ILE A 314 0.14 25.01 8.74
CA ILE A 314 1.47 24.79 8.15
C ILE A 314 2.15 23.70 8.98
N VAL A 315 2.46 22.57 8.34
CA VAL A 315 3.17 21.45 8.95
C VAL A 315 4.52 21.31 8.27
N THR A 316 5.60 21.52 9.03
CA THR A 316 6.98 21.41 8.55
C THR A 316 7.73 20.31 9.29
N GLY A 317 8.38 19.43 8.55
CA GLY A 317 9.14 18.31 9.12
C GLY A 317 9.40 17.21 8.09
N PRO A 318 10.07 16.11 8.51
CA PRO A 318 10.28 14.96 7.65
C PRO A 318 8.94 14.28 7.30
N PRO A 319 8.88 13.48 6.21
CA PRO A 319 7.65 12.83 5.77
C PRO A 319 6.94 12.02 6.85
N GLU A 320 7.70 11.33 7.72
CA GLU A 320 7.16 10.56 8.85
C GLU A 320 6.49 11.45 9.90
N ALA A 321 7.06 12.62 10.16
CA ALA A 321 6.52 13.59 11.12
C ALA A 321 5.25 14.26 10.57
N GLN A 322 5.24 14.58 9.27
CA GLN A 322 4.04 15.09 8.60
C GLN A 322 2.90 14.08 8.65
N PHE A 323 3.17 12.81 8.36
CA PHE A 323 2.17 11.74 8.43
C PHE A 323 1.52 11.66 9.83
N LYS A 324 2.33 11.67 10.89
CA LYS A 324 1.86 11.65 12.28
C LYS A 324 1.05 12.91 12.62
N ALA A 325 1.53 14.09 12.22
CA ALA A 325 0.86 15.36 12.48
C ALA A 325 -0.50 15.42 11.78
N GLN A 326 -0.54 15.13 10.48
CA GLN A 326 -1.77 15.14 9.68
C GLN A 326 -2.74 14.08 10.18
N GLY A 327 -2.29 12.86 10.49
CA GLY A 327 -3.16 11.81 11.02
C GLY A 327 -3.88 12.22 12.31
N ARG A 328 -3.19 12.92 13.20
CA ARG A 328 -3.80 13.49 14.42
C ARG A 328 -4.73 14.66 14.13
N ILE A 329 -4.43 15.52 13.15
CA ILE A 329 -5.33 16.60 12.72
C ILE A 329 -6.65 15.99 12.22
N TYR A 330 -6.59 15.07 11.26
CA TYR A 330 -7.77 14.37 10.72
C TYR A 330 -8.54 13.61 11.81
N GLY A 331 -7.84 12.89 12.69
CA GLY A 331 -8.44 12.18 13.81
C GLY A 331 -9.19 13.13 14.76
N LYS A 332 -8.59 14.27 15.11
CA LYS A 332 -9.22 15.25 16.00
C LYS A 332 -10.48 15.88 15.38
N LEU A 333 -10.45 16.16 14.09
CA LEU A 333 -11.61 16.66 13.34
C LEU A 333 -12.76 15.65 13.32
N LYS A 334 -12.44 14.36 13.28
CA LYS A 334 -13.43 13.27 13.33
C LYS A 334 -14.02 13.10 14.74
N GLU A 335 -13.20 13.15 15.77
CA GLU A 335 -13.63 13.01 17.18
C GLU A 335 -14.60 14.09 17.63
N GLU A 336 -14.39 15.33 17.19
CA GLU A 336 -15.22 16.48 17.57
C GLU A 336 -16.52 16.58 16.75
N ASN A 337 -16.83 15.58 15.91
CA ASN A 337 -18.04 15.48 15.08
C ASN A 337 -18.32 16.73 14.21
N PHE A 338 -17.27 17.38 13.70
CA PHE A 338 -17.43 18.47 12.71
C PHE A 338 -17.98 17.98 11.37
N PHE A 339 -17.99 16.67 11.14
CA PHE A 339 -18.50 15.98 9.96
C PHE A 339 -19.60 15.00 10.41
N GLY A 340 -20.53 14.65 9.53
CA GLY A 340 -21.62 13.74 9.88
C GLY A 340 -21.12 12.37 10.39
N PRO A 341 -21.88 11.65 11.23
CA PRO A 341 -21.44 10.38 11.83
C PRO A 341 -21.19 9.25 10.82
N LYS A 342 -21.64 9.43 9.57
CA LYS A 342 -21.39 8.52 8.43
C LYS A 342 -20.46 9.12 7.37
N GLU A 343 -20.02 10.36 7.56
CA GLU A 343 -19.22 11.10 6.60
C GLU A 343 -17.74 11.05 6.99
N GLU A 344 -16.90 10.68 6.05
CA GLU A 344 -15.46 10.59 6.29
C GLU A 344 -14.79 11.96 6.06
N VAL A 345 -13.89 12.34 6.95
CA VAL A 345 -13.22 13.66 6.93
C VAL A 345 -12.40 13.81 5.65
N LYS A 346 -12.75 14.79 4.81
CA LYS A 346 -11.98 15.22 3.63
C LYS A 346 -11.42 16.61 3.90
N LEU A 347 -10.11 16.78 3.71
CA LEU A 347 -9.47 18.10 3.82
C LEU A 347 -8.73 18.44 2.54
N GLU A 348 -8.58 19.74 2.31
CA GLU A 348 -7.75 20.28 1.24
C GLU A 348 -6.32 20.45 1.77
N THR A 349 -5.36 19.92 1.02
CA THR A 349 -3.94 19.98 1.33
C THR A 349 -3.18 20.56 0.15
N HIS A 350 -2.34 21.56 0.39
CA HIS A 350 -1.51 22.21 -0.60
C HIS A 350 -0.06 21.79 -0.42
N ILE A 351 0.58 21.42 -1.54
CA ILE A 351 2.03 21.18 -1.63
C ILE A 351 2.60 22.17 -2.62
N LYS A 352 3.74 22.77 -2.27
CA LYS A 352 4.51 23.61 -3.18
C LYS A 352 5.44 22.75 -4.03
N VAL A 353 5.37 22.91 -5.33
CA VAL A 353 6.22 22.21 -6.31
C VAL A 353 6.87 23.22 -7.23
N ALA A 354 8.11 22.97 -7.67
CA ALA A 354 8.73 23.84 -8.69
C ALA A 354 7.90 23.82 -9.98
N ALA A 355 7.77 24.97 -10.66
CA ALA A 355 6.99 25.09 -11.89
C ALA A 355 7.44 24.07 -12.96
N ALA A 356 8.76 23.88 -13.09
CA ALA A 356 9.36 22.88 -13.98
C ALA A 356 8.91 21.43 -13.69
N ALA A 357 8.58 21.11 -12.43
CA ALA A 357 8.12 19.80 -12.02
C ALA A 357 6.58 19.66 -12.03
N ALA A 358 5.84 20.76 -11.95
CA ALA A 358 4.36 20.78 -12.00
C ALA A 358 3.83 20.14 -13.30
N GLY A 359 4.46 20.45 -14.44
CA GLY A 359 4.10 19.85 -15.74
C GLY A 359 4.24 18.32 -15.76
N ARG A 360 5.20 17.77 -15.01
CA ARG A 360 5.41 16.32 -14.88
C ARG A 360 4.37 15.66 -13.96
N VAL A 361 3.91 16.37 -12.93
CA VAL A 361 2.80 15.93 -12.08
C VAL A 361 1.49 15.84 -12.89
N ILE A 362 1.25 16.81 -13.79
CA ILE A 362 0.10 16.78 -14.71
C ILE A 362 0.26 15.66 -15.74
N GLY A 363 1.43 15.57 -16.37
CA GLY A 363 1.71 14.63 -17.46
C GLY A 363 1.13 15.04 -18.82
N LYS A 364 1.56 14.35 -19.88
CA LYS A 364 1.10 14.63 -21.26
C LYS A 364 -0.42 14.43 -21.37
N GLY A 365 -1.15 15.51 -21.63
CA GLY A 365 -2.61 15.49 -21.72
C GLY A 365 -3.34 15.16 -20.41
N GLY A 366 -2.71 15.35 -19.26
CA GLY A 366 -3.31 15.06 -17.94
C GLY A 366 -3.31 13.58 -17.55
N LYS A 367 -2.65 12.69 -18.32
CA LYS A 367 -2.64 11.25 -18.04
C LYS A 367 -2.08 10.91 -16.65
N THR A 368 -0.99 11.55 -16.25
CA THR A 368 -0.31 11.27 -14.98
C THR A 368 -1.15 11.71 -13.79
N VAL A 369 -1.77 12.90 -13.85
CA VAL A 369 -2.67 13.33 -12.78
C VAL A 369 -3.93 12.47 -12.71
N ASN A 370 -4.51 12.06 -13.86
CA ASN A 370 -5.65 11.14 -13.86
C ASN A 370 -5.30 9.77 -13.27
N GLU A 371 -4.13 9.22 -13.60
CA GLU A 371 -3.64 7.98 -12.99
C GLU A 371 -3.43 8.14 -11.48
N LEU A 372 -2.86 9.28 -11.06
CA LEU A 372 -2.65 9.60 -9.65
C LEU A 372 -3.97 9.69 -8.90
N GLN A 373 -4.98 10.37 -9.46
CA GLN A 373 -6.32 10.43 -8.87
C GLN A 373 -6.97 9.05 -8.81
N ASN A 374 -6.85 8.23 -9.86
CA ASN A 374 -7.41 6.87 -9.89
C ASN A 374 -6.75 5.94 -8.87
N LEU A 375 -5.43 6.03 -8.68
CA LEU A 375 -4.69 5.20 -7.74
C LEU A 375 -4.88 5.62 -6.28
N THR A 376 -5.06 6.92 -6.04
CA THR A 376 -5.11 7.47 -4.67
C THR A 376 -6.51 7.75 -4.18
N ALA A 377 -7.50 7.79 -5.07
CA ALA A 377 -8.86 8.26 -4.81
C ALA A 377 -8.93 9.70 -4.25
N ALA A 378 -7.82 10.45 -4.28
CA ALA A 378 -7.78 11.87 -3.97
C ALA A 378 -8.01 12.67 -5.25
N GLU A 379 -8.74 13.78 -5.14
CA GLU A 379 -8.83 14.77 -6.20
C GLU A 379 -7.56 15.64 -6.17
N VAL A 380 -6.87 15.74 -7.30
CA VAL A 380 -5.60 16.47 -7.41
C VAL A 380 -5.72 17.53 -8.49
N VAL A 381 -5.70 18.80 -8.08
CA VAL A 381 -5.85 19.96 -8.95
C VAL A 381 -4.53 20.72 -9.00
N VAL A 382 -3.99 20.85 -10.21
CA VAL A 382 -2.80 21.67 -10.49
C VAL A 382 -3.25 22.88 -11.32
N PRO A 383 -3.29 24.10 -10.73
CA PRO A 383 -3.63 25.31 -11.46
C PRO A 383 -2.65 25.54 -12.61
N ARG A 384 -3.17 25.77 -13.83
CA ARG A 384 -2.35 26.00 -15.04
C ARG A 384 -1.98 27.47 -15.26
N GLU A 385 -2.71 28.39 -14.62
CA GLU A 385 -2.63 29.84 -14.87
C GLU A 385 -2.19 30.64 -13.62
N GLN A 386 -1.71 29.98 -12.57
CA GLN A 386 -1.07 30.71 -11.48
C GLN A 386 0.30 31.21 -11.96
N THR A 387 0.53 32.52 -11.87
CA THR A 387 1.89 33.08 -11.93
C THR A 387 2.72 32.38 -10.87
N PRO A 388 3.87 31.78 -11.21
CA PRO A 388 4.75 31.21 -10.22
C PRO A 388 5.05 32.24 -9.14
N ASP A 389 5.10 31.80 -7.88
CA ASP A 389 5.52 32.67 -6.77
C ASP A 389 6.94 33.21 -7.03
N GLU A 390 7.43 34.15 -6.21
CA GLU A 390 8.79 34.70 -6.27
C GLU A 390 9.92 33.63 -6.26
N HIS A 391 9.59 32.40 -5.86
CA HIS A 391 10.48 31.24 -5.85
C HIS A 391 10.22 30.21 -6.98
N ASP A 392 9.49 30.58 -8.02
CA ASP A 392 9.10 29.70 -9.13
C ASP A 392 8.36 28.42 -8.68
N GLN A 393 7.49 28.58 -7.68
CA GLN A 393 6.70 27.49 -7.09
C GLN A 393 5.23 27.60 -7.48
N VAL A 394 4.62 26.46 -7.73
CA VAL A 394 3.20 26.26 -8.04
C VAL A 394 2.58 25.43 -6.92
N ILE A 395 1.33 25.73 -6.58
CA ILE A 395 0.60 25.03 -5.53
C ILE A 395 -0.21 23.89 -6.14
N VAL A 396 0.10 22.66 -5.76
CA VAL A 396 -0.74 21.48 -6.06
C VAL A 396 -1.75 21.30 -4.94
N LYS A 397 -3.03 21.33 -5.29
CA LYS A 397 -4.14 21.11 -4.36
C LYS A 397 -4.54 19.63 -4.37
N ILE A 398 -4.65 19.03 -3.19
CA ILE A 398 -5.01 17.63 -2.98
C ILE A 398 -6.20 17.62 -2.04
N ILE A 399 -7.33 17.07 -2.47
CA ILE A 399 -8.56 16.97 -1.68
C ILE A 399 -8.89 15.50 -1.50
N GLY A 400 -9.00 15.06 -0.26
CA GLY A 400 -9.32 13.66 0.02
C GLY A 400 -9.27 13.31 1.50
N HIS A 401 -9.56 12.05 1.80
CA HIS A 401 -9.40 11.47 3.12
C HIS A 401 -7.93 11.35 3.50
N PHE A 402 -7.64 11.15 4.80
CA PHE A 402 -6.28 11.15 5.34
C PHE A 402 -5.31 10.35 4.47
N TYR A 403 -5.61 9.07 4.24
CA TYR A 403 -4.74 8.16 3.52
C TYR A 403 -4.69 8.39 2.01
N ALA A 404 -5.81 8.77 1.39
CA ALA A 404 -5.86 9.16 -0.02
C ALA A 404 -4.93 10.35 -0.27
N SER A 405 -5.03 11.37 0.59
CA SER A 405 -4.15 12.53 0.61
C SER A 405 -2.69 12.11 0.84
N GLN A 406 -2.38 11.29 1.85
CA GLN A 406 -1.00 10.83 2.10
C GLN A 406 -0.37 10.10 0.90
N LEU A 407 -1.14 9.22 0.25
CA LEU A 407 -0.65 8.46 -0.90
C LEU A 407 -0.43 9.40 -2.10
N ALA A 408 -1.32 10.36 -2.33
CA ALA A 408 -1.16 11.38 -3.36
C ALA A 408 0.08 12.23 -3.12
N GLN A 409 0.30 12.70 -1.89
CA GLN A 409 1.50 13.44 -1.51
C GLN A 409 2.78 12.63 -1.78
N ARG A 410 2.81 11.35 -1.38
CA ARG A 410 3.96 10.47 -1.64
C ARG A 410 4.24 10.30 -3.13
N LYS A 411 3.21 10.02 -3.93
CA LYS A 411 3.35 9.85 -5.39
C LYS A 411 3.83 11.14 -6.07
N ILE A 412 3.33 12.30 -5.64
CA ILE A 412 3.79 13.59 -6.14
C ILE A 412 5.28 13.75 -5.79
N ARG A 413 5.71 13.49 -4.55
CA ARG A 413 7.14 13.54 -4.17
C ARG A 413 8.01 12.61 -5.02
N ASP A 414 7.56 11.39 -5.30
CA ASP A 414 8.29 10.44 -6.15
C ASP A 414 8.55 11.03 -7.55
N ILE A 415 7.53 11.70 -8.13
CA ILE A 415 7.67 12.42 -9.41
C ILE A 415 8.66 13.57 -9.28
N LEU A 416 8.63 14.35 -8.19
CA LEU A 416 9.56 15.46 -7.96
C LEU A 416 11.01 14.98 -7.85
N THR A 417 11.25 13.86 -7.15
CA THR A 417 12.58 13.26 -6.99
C THR A 417 13.16 12.81 -8.33
N GLN A 418 12.34 12.22 -9.21
CA GLN A 418 12.76 11.83 -10.56
C GLN A 418 13.15 13.05 -11.42
N VAL A 419 12.44 14.18 -11.27
CA VAL A 419 12.76 15.42 -12.00
C VAL A 419 14.08 16.03 -11.51
N LYS A 420 14.33 16.06 -10.20
CA LYS A 420 15.60 16.52 -9.62
C LYS A 420 16.80 15.70 -10.14
N GLN A 421 16.64 14.39 -10.35
CA GLN A 421 17.70 13.52 -10.87
C GLN A 421 17.98 13.75 -12.36
N GLN A 422 16.93 13.97 -13.18
CA GLN A 422 17.10 14.28 -14.60
C GLN A 422 17.77 15.64 -14.85
N GLN A 423 17.49 16.65 -14.01
CA GLN A 423 18.15 17.96 -14.11
C GLN A 423 19.64 17.91 -13.75
N LYS A 424 20.07 16.99 -12.87
CA LYS A 424 21.49 16.81 -12.51
C LYS A 424 22.31 16.01 -13.53
N GLY A 425 21.66 15.31 -14.47
CA GLY A 425 22.31 14.54 -15.54
C GLY A 425 22.51 15.30 -16.86
N GLY A 426 22.12 16.57 -16.92
CA GLY A 426 22.02 17.36 -18.16
C GLY A 426 23.05 18.48 -18.34
N THR A 427 24.20 18.42 -17.70
CA THR A 427 25.34 19.34 -17.98
C THR A 427 26.54 18.53 -18.46
N GLY A 428 26.52 18.20 -19.74
CA GLY A 428 27.62 17.53 -20.44
C GLY A 428 27.50 17.75 -21.94
N GLY A 429 28.09 18.85 -22.43
CA GLY A 429 28.55 19.00 -23.81
C GLY A 429 27.53 19.48 -24.85
N SER A 430 27.62 20.75 -25.23
CA SER A 430 27.84 21.10 -26.64
C SER A 430 28.45 22.50 -26.75
N GLN A 431 29.69 22.55 -27.23
CA GLN A 431 30.31 23.74 -27.79
C GLN A 431 29.50 24.18 -29.02
N GLY A 432 29.17 25.46 -29.08
CA GLY A 432 28.55 26.10 -30.23
C GLY A 432 28.92 27.57 -30.26
N SER A 433 30.10 27.84 -30.85
CA SER A 433 30.54 29.06 -31.54
C SER A 433 29.82 30.39 -31.25
N HIS A 434 30.62 31.35 -30.77
CA HIS A 434 30.42 32.79 -30.92
C HIS A 434 29.90 33.19 -32.32
N PRO A 435 29.05 34.22 -32.37
CA PRO A 435 29.30 35.32 -33.30
C PRO A 435 29.51 36.63 -32.52
N GLN A 436 30.56 37.35 -32.92
CA GLN A 436 30.89 38.70 -32.46
C GLN A 436 29.72 39.67 -32.68
N GLY A 437 29.57 40.57 -31.71
CA GLY A 437 28.61 41.66 -31.76
C GLY A 437 28.93 42.71 -32.82
N MET A 438 27.87 43.27 -33.39
CA MET A 438 27.85 44.60 -33.95
C MET A 438 26.68 45.35 -33.32
N SER A 439 27.03 46.38 -32.56
CA SER A 439 26.16 47.40 -32.01
C SER A 439 25.79 48.42 -33.08
N GLU A 440 24.49 48.70 -33.24
CA GLU A 440 23.90 50.04 -33.46
C GLU A 440 22.40 49.92 -33.78
N PRO A 441 21.54 50.70 -33.10
CA PRO A 441 20.37 51.24 -33.76
C PRO A 441 20.32 52.76 -33.58
N GLY A 442 20.71 53.50 -34.62
CA GLY A 442 20.45 54.93 -34.76
C GLY A 442 19.12 55.16 -35.48
N THR A 443 18.16 55.78 -34.81
CA THR A 443 16.98 56.40 -35.44
C THR A 443 17.09 57.92 -35.29
N PRO A 444 17.03 58.70 -36.39
CA PRO A 444 16.87 60.15 -36.28
C PRO A 444 15.40 60.53 -36.08
N GLN A 445 15.16 61.44 -35.15
CA GLN A 445 13.95 62.25 -35.07
C GLN A 445 13.84 63.15 -36.30
N GLU A 446 12.68 63.19 -36.95
CA GLU A 446 12.28 64.36 -37.74
C GLU A 446 10.76 64.62 -37.60
N LEU A 447 10.45 65.91 -37.69
CA LEU A 447 9.26 66.61 -37.23
C LEU A 447 7.96 66.33 -38.01
N ALA A 448 6.89 66.70 -37.32
CA ALA A 448 5.50 66.84 -37.75
C ALA A 448 5.28 67.58 -39.09
N GLN A 449 4.26 67.15 -39.85
CA GLN A 449 3.19 68.05 -40.31
C GLN A 449 1.94 67.31 -40.81
N GLU A 450 0.80 67.95 -40.50
CA GLU A 450 -0.61 67.63 -40.78
C GLU A 450 -1.00 67.50 -42.27
N PRO A 451 -2.23 67.04 -42.56
CA PRO A 451 -2.65 66.59 -43.88
C PRO A 451 -3.14 67.75 -44.77
N ARG A 452 -2.94 67.62 -46.10
CA ARG A 452 -3.70 68.38 -47.09
C ARG A 452 -4.25 67.48 -48.20
N ARG A 453 -5.57 67.59 -48.36
CA ARG A 453 -6.40 67.39 -49.57
C ARG A 453 -5.58 67.38 -50.88
N LYS A 454 -5.85 66.51 -51.84
CA LYS A 454 -7.13 66.25 -52.54
C LYS A 454 -7.15 64.82 -53.07
#